data_AF-A0A8X6MGL0-F1
#
_entry.id   AF-A0A8X6MGL0-F1
#
_cell.length_a   1.000
_cell.length_b   1.000
_cell.length_c   1.000
_cell.angle_alpha   90.00
_cell.angle_beta   90.00
_cell.angle_gamma   90.00
#
_symmetry.space_group_name_H-M   'P 1'
#
loop_
_entity.id
_entity.type
_entity.pdbx_description
1 polymer ?
#
loop_
_entity_poly.entity_id
_entity_poly.type
_entity_poly.pdbx_seq_one_letter_code
_entity_poly.pdbx_strand_id
1 'polypeptide(L)'
;MLLCNNDDEEDIVLDESDAEDEEHISDREDDSDYRVALRDISDVWKCLFTDRITKIIVEENNKYICSMKPNYSRSRDVRDTDGAEIEGLSALLYLAGVYHKNRVNLVDLWRMD
;
A
#
# COMPACT_ATOMS: atom_id res chain seq x y z
N MET A 1 -26.36 -20.55 0.78
CA MET A 1 -27.66 -20.78 0.14
C MET A 1 -28.25 -19.43 -0.14
N LEU A 2 -28.51 -19.15 -1.41
CA LEU A 2 -29.04 -17.89 -1.94
C LEU A 2 -30.49 -17.65 -1.49
N LEU A 3 -30.95 -16.44 -1.85
CA LEU A 3 -32.32 -15.95 -1.98
C LEU A 3 -32.76 -15.08 -0.80
N CYS A 4 -33.39 -13.93 -0.96
CA CYS A 4 -33.63 -13.05 -2.10
C CYS A 4 -34.29 -11.81 -1.50
N ASN A 5 -34.08 -10.66 -2.15
CA ASN A 5 -34.95 -9.49 -2.02
C ASN A 5 -36.41 -9.91 -2.06
N ASN A 6 -37.25 -9.26 -1.27
CA ASN A 6 -38.64 -9.02 -1.64
C ASN A 6 -39.04 -7.63 -1.14
N ASP A 7 -39.45 -6.85 -2.12
CA ASP A 7 -40.24 -5.64 -2.02
C ASP A 7 -41.48 -5.90 -1.17
N ASP A 8 -41.75 -5.04 -0.20
CA ASP A 8 -43.10 -4.83 0.32
C ASP A 8 -43.27 -3.32 0.49
N GLU A 9 -44.14 -2.78 -0.37
CA GLU A 9 -44.72 -1.45 -0.26
C GLU A 9 -45.45 -1.30 1.07
N GLU A 10 -45.17 -0.24 1.82
CA GLU A 10 -46.18 0.40 2.66
C GLU A 10 -46.12 1.91 2.42
N ASP A 11 -47.10 2.40 1.65
CA ASP A 11 -47.50 3.80 1.63
C ASP A 11 -47.98 4.19 3.03
N ILE A 12 -47.19 5.03 3.71
CA ILE A 12 -47.61 5.70 4.94
C ILE A 12 -47.71 7.20 4.62
N VAL A 13 -48.94 7.62 4.31
CA VAL A 13 -49.34 9.02 4.27
C VAL A 13 -49.29 9.56 5.70
N LEU A 14 -48.34 10.45 5.98
CA LEU A 14 -48.32 11.23 7.22
C LEU A 14 -48.27 12.73 6.88
N ASP A 15 -49.47 13.29 6.94
CA ASP A 15 -49.86 14.60 7.46
C ASP A 15 -48.76 15.70 7.50
N GLU A 16 -48.91 16.68 6.61
CA GLU A 16 -48.28 17.99 6.72
C GLU A 16 -48.88 18.71 7.95
N SER A 17 -48.18 18.66 9.08
CA SER A 17 -48.42 19.57 10.20
C SER A 17 -47.12 20.22 10.63
N ASP A 18 -47.08 21.54 10.44
CA ASP A 18 -45.99 22.45 10.73
C ASP A 18 -45.39 22.29 12.14
N ALA A 19 -44.09 22.09 12.19
CA ALA A 19 -43.25 22.48 13.31
C ALA A 19 -41.83 22.77 12.77
N GLU A 20 -41.55 24.05 12.58
CA GLU A 20 -40.20 24.57 12.35
C GLU A 20 -39.37 24.34 13.63
N ASP A 21 -38.84 23.14 13.81
CA ASP A 21 -37.76 22.88 14.75
C ASP A 21 -36.44 23.06 14.01
N GLU A 22 -36.03 24.32 13.82
CA GLU A 22 -34.63 24.65 13.56
C GLU A 22 -33.81 24.39 14.84
N GLU A 23 -33.52 23.12 15.10
CA GLU A 23 -32.41 22.76 15.97
C GLU A 23 -31.26 22.18 15.17
N HIS A 24 -30.13 22.88 15.31
CA HIS A 24 -28.83 22.26 15.51
C HIS A 24 -28.14 21.64 14.29
N ILE A 25 -27.07 22.33 13.91
CA ILE A 25 -25.67 21.87 13.82
C ILE A 25 -25.06 22.73 12.70
N SER A 26 -24.56 23.91 13.08
CA SER A 26 -23.54 24.57 12.26
C SER A 26 -22.16 23.98 12.59
N ASP A 27 -22.06 22.66 12.73
CA ASP A 27 -20.79 22.02 12.49
C ASP A 27 -20.69 21.95 10.98
N ARG A 28 -20.23 23.05 10.39
CA ARG A 28 -19.43 22.93 9.17
C ARG A 28 -18.29 22.02 9.57
N GLU A 29 -18.47 20.73 9.34
CA GLU A 29 -17.38 19.79 9.25
C GLU A 29 -16.35 20.47 8.35
N ASP A 30 -15.19 20.72 8.93
CA ASP A 30 -14.04 21.27 8.26
C ASP A 30 -13.56 20.20 7.28
N ASP A 31 -14.28 20.09 6.17
CA ASP A 31 -14.20 19.02 5.18
C ASP A 31 -12.99 19.22 4.24
N SER A 32 -11.97 19.94 4.73
CA SER A 32 -10.93 20.55 3.91
C SER A 32 -9.51 20.12 4.23
N ASP A 33 -9.28 19.02 4.97
CA ASP A 33 -7.92 18.49 5.11
C ASP A 33 -7.79 16.97 5.21
N TYR A 34 -8.53 16.22 4.38
CA TYR A 34 -8.19 14.80 4.13
C TYR A 34 -7.00 14.64 3.18
N ARG A 35 -6.39 15.75 2.74
CA ARG A 35 -5.16 15.70 1.97
C ARG A 35 -4.07 15.44 2.99
N VAL A 36 -3.66 14.18 3.14
CA VAL A 36 -2.38 13.86 3.77
C VAL A 36 -1.34 14.80 3.18
N ALA A 37 -0.94 15.81 3.94
CA ALA A 37 0.00 16.81 3.48
C ALA A 37 1.32 16.06 3.33
N LEU A 38 1.65 15.67 2.10
CA LEU A 38 2.91 15.03 1.76
C LEU A 38 4.00 16.08 1.98
N ARG A 39 4.69 15.99 3.11
CA ARG A 39 5.68 16.98 3.53
C ARG A 39 7.06 16.65 2.98
N ASP A 40 7.33 15.35 2.80
CA ASP A 40 8.60 14.85 2.31
C ASP A 40 8.42 13.77 1.23
N ILE A 41 9.46 13.55 0.42
CA ILE A 41 9.49 12.50 -0.61
C ILE A 41 9.36 11.11 0.01
N SER A 42 9.80 10.95 1.26
CA SER A 42 9.61 9.75 2.06
C SER A 42 8.12 9.44 2.31
N ASP A 43 7.28 10.47 2.48
CA ASP A 43 5.84 10.28 2.65
C ASP A 43 5.20 9.76 1.37
N VAL A 44 5.62 10.30 0.21
CA VAL A 44 5.18 9.82 -1.11
C VAL A 44 5.58 8.37 -1.33
N TRP A 45 6.81 8.01 -0.93
CA TRP A 45 7.30 6.64 -1.04
C TRP A 45 6.43 5.68 -0.24
N LYS A 46 6.06 6.03 1.00
CA LYS A 46 5.19 5.22 1.85
C LYS A 46 3.77 5.07 1.32
N CYS A 47 3.29 5.99 0.48
CA CYS A 47 2.02 5.83 -0.24
C CYS A 47 2.09 4.71 -1.30
N LEU A 48 3.25 4.51 -1.92
CA LEU A 48 3.47 3.48 -2.95
C LEU A 48 3.87 2.13 -2.33
N PHE A 49 4.78 2.17 -1.36
CA PHE A 49 5.29 1.03 -0.61
C PHE A 49 4.90 1.18 0.85
N THR A 50 3.70 0.71 1.18
CA THR A 50 3.24 0.66 2.57
C THR A 50 4.00 -0.42 3.35
N ASP A 51 4.16 -0.24 4.66
CA ASP A 51 4.78 -1.22 5.55
C ASP A 51 4.15 -2.61 5.43
N ARG A 52 2.84 -2.66 5.15
CA ARG A 52 2.11 -3.91 4.89
C ARG A 52 2.62 -4.63 3.65
N ILE A 53 2.84 -3.92 2.54
CA ILE A 53 3.36 -4.49 1.29
C ILE A 53 4.79 -4.98 1.53
N THR A 54 5.64 -4.14 2.14
CA THR A 54 7.02 -4.51 2.47
C THR A 54 7.07 -5.78 3.31
N LYS A 55 6.23 -5.87 4.35
CA LYS A 55 6.13 -7.05 5.21
C LYS A 55 5.74 -8.32 4.44
N ILE A 56 4.73 -8.24 3.57
CA ILE A 56 4.30 -9.40 2.75
C ILE A 56 5.46 -9.88 1.87
N ILE A 57 6.17 -8.97 1.22
CA ILE A 57 7.31 -9.31 0.35
C ILE A 57 8.41 -10.00 1.16
N VAL A 58 8.77 -9.45 2.33
CA VAL A 58 9.78 -10.03 3.22
C VAL A 58 9.38 -11.44 3.66
N GLU A 59 8.14 -11.64 4.09
CA GLU A 59 7.65 -12.94 4.56
C GLU A 59 7.69 -14.01 3.46
N GLU A 60 7.18 -13.70 2.27
CA GLU A 60 7.18 -14.65 1.15
C GLU A 60 8.60 -14.93 0.62
N ASN A 61 9.46 -13.91 0.54
CA ASN A 61 10.85 -14.11 0.14
C ASN A 61 11.60 -14.98 1.15
N ASN A 62 11.41 -14.77 2.45
CA ASN A 62 12.08 -15.56 3.48
C ASN A 62 11.62 -17.03 3.49
N LYS A 63 10.35 -17.31 3.17
CA LYS A 63 9.89 -18.69 2.93
C LYS A 63 10.64 -19.33 1.75
N TYR A 64 10.80 -18.60 0.65
CA TYR A 64 11.52 -19.07 -0.52
C TYR A 64 13.01 -19.29 -0.23
N ILE A 65 13.67 -18.33 0.43
CA ILE A 65 15.07 -18.44 0.87
C ILE A 65 15.25 -19.67 1.75
N CYS A 66 14.36 -19.91 2.72
CA CYS A 66 14.41 -21.10 3.56
C CYS A 66 14.33 -22.42 2.77
N SER A 67 13.53 -22.47 1.70
CA SER A 67 13.47 -23.65 0.82
C SER A 67 14.78 -23.88 0.05
N MET A 68 15.53 -22.82 -0.24
CA MET A 68 16.79 -22.88 -0.97
C MET A 68 18.03 -23.06 -0.07
N LYS A 69 17.94 -22.73 1.23
CA LYS A 69 19.05 -22.85 2.20
C LYS A 69 19.87 -24.14 2.08
N PRO A 70 19.27 -25.34 1.90
CA PRO A 70 20.05 -26.58 1.78
C PRO A 70 20.99 -26.64 0.57
N ASN A 71 20.75 -25.85 -0.48
CA ASN A 71 21.54 -25.86 -1.71
C ASN A 71 22.82 -25.03 -1.60
N TYR A 72 22.99 -24.25 -0.52
CA TYR A 72 24.10 -23.34 -0.35
C TYR A 72 25.03 -23.80 0.78
N SER A 73 26.33 -23.88 0.48
CA SER A 73 27.34 -24.25 1.48
C SER A 73 27.68 -23.11 2.44
N ARG A 74 27.46 -21.85 2.02
CA ARG A 74 27.77 -20.64 2.78
C ARG A 74 26.49 -19.97 3.24
N SER A 75 26.35 -19.76 4.54
CA SER A 75 25.17 -19.11 5.13
C SER A 75 24.95 -17.68 4.63
N ARG A 76 26.03 -16.95 4.30
CA ARG A 76 25.96 -15.58 3.77
C ARG A 76 25.18 -15.49 2.46
N ASP A 77 25.28 -16.49 1.61
CA ASP A 77 24.70 -16.46 0.26
C ASP A 77 23.18 -16.74 0.29
N VAL A 78 22.65 -17.10 1.47
CA VAL A 78 21.24 -17.44 1.69
C VAL A 78 20.73 -16.88 3.03
N ARG A 79 21.13 -15.65 3.33
CA ARG A 79 20.64 -14.90 4.49
C ARG A 79 19.19 -14.47 4.25
N ASP A 80 18.39 -14.49 5.29
CA ASP A 80 17.03 -13.95 5.26
C ASP A 80 17.08 -12.44 4.97
N THR A 81 16.06 -11.97 4.27
CA THR A 81 15.90 -10.57 3.87
C THR A 81 15.17 -9.77 4.95
N ASP A 82 15.51 -8.49 5.08
CA ASP A 82 14.80 -7.54 5.95
C ASP A 82 14.02 -6.46 5.16
N GLY A 83 13.23 -5.67 5.88
CA GLY A 83 12.44 -4.59 5.26
C GLY A 83 13.31 -3.52 4.60
N ALA A 84 14.47 -3.20 5.19
CA ALA A 84 15.37 -2.19 4.66
C ALA A 84 16.03 -2.65 3.34
N GLU A 85 16.34 -3.93 3.21
CA GLU A 85 16.85 -4.55 2.00
C GLU A 85 15.78 -4.53 0.88
N ILE A 86 14.51 -4.79 1.19
CA ILE A 86 13.40 -4.70 0.21
C ILE A 86 13.14 -3.25 -0.23
N GLU A 87 13.15 -2.32 0.70
CA GLU A 87 13.03 -0.89 0.41
C GLU A 87 14.21 -0.38 -0.42
N GLY A 88 15.43 -0.77 -0.05
CA GLY A 88 16.65 -0.47 -0.79
C GLY A 88 16.64 -1.05 -2.20
N LEU A 89 16.22 -2.30 -2.37
CA LEU A 89 16.06 -2.93 -3.68
C LEU A 89 15.03 -2.17 -4.54
N SER A 90 13.90 -1.80 -3.95
CA SER A 90 12.85 -1.05 -4.65
C SER A 90 13.33 0.33 -5.08
N ALA A 91 14.10 1.02 -4.23
CA ALA A 91 14.72 2.30 -4.55
C ALA A 91 15.76 2.18 -5.69
N LEU A 92 16.57 1.11 -5.69
CA LEU A 92 17.53 0.83 -6.77
C LEU A 92 16.83 0.56 -8.11
N LEU A 93 15.73 -0.20 -8.09
CA LEU A 93 14.93 -0.46 -9.30
C LEU A 93 14.27 0.83 -9.82
N TYR A 94 13.76 1.67 -8.92
CA TYR A 94 13.25 2.99 -9.28
C TYR A 94 14.34 3.84 -9.94
N LEU A 95 15.52 3.89 -9.34
CA LEU A 95 16.67 4.65 -9.86
C LEU A 95 17.14 4.13 -11.23
N ALA A 96 17.18 2.81 -11.42
CA ALA A 96 17.48 2.21 -12.72
C ALA A 96 16.45 2.58 -13.80
N GLY A 97 15.18 2.71 -13.41
CA GLY A 97 14.12 3.24 -14.27
C GLY A 97 14.35 4.71 -14.65
N VAL A 98 14.67 5.57 -13.67
CA VAL A 98 14.96 7.00 -13.86
C VAL A 98 16.15 7.21 -14.81
N TYR A 99 17.21 6.42 -14.70
CA TYR A 99 18.36 6.51 -15.61
C TYR A 99 18.17 5.78 -16.95
N HIS A 100 16.97 5.23 -17.21
CA HIS A 100 16.67 4.42 -18.40
C HIS A 100 17.64 3.24 -18.58
N LYS A 101 18.11 2.66 -17.47
CA LYS A 101 19.02 1.49 -17.41
C LYS A 101 18.29 0.19 -17.08
N ASN A 102 16.96 0.18 -17.15
CA ASN A 102 16.12 -1.00 -16.87
C ASN A 102 16.33 -2.20 -17.81
N ARG A 103 17.06 -2.04 -18.92
CA ARG A 103 17.40 -3.11 -19.88
C ARG A 103 18.88 -3.49 -19.88
N VAL A 104 19.68 -2.88 -19.01
CA VAL A 104 21.12 -3.13 -18.93
C VAL A 104 21.36 -4.39 -18.10
N ASN A 105 22.36 -5.19 -18.48
CA ASN A 105 22.76 -6.34 -17.69
C ASN A 105 23.20 -5.89 -16.29
N LEU A 106 22.85 -6.65 -15.26
CA LEU A 106 23.23 -6.35 -13.88
C LEU A 106 24.74 -6.12 -13.73
N VAL A 107 25.57 -6.95 -14.37
CA VAL A 107 27.04 -6.79 -14.32
C VAL A 107 27.46 -5.42 -14.83
N ASP A 108 26.88 -4.98 -15.96
CA ASP A 108 27.17 -3.68 -16.57
C ASP A 108 26.58 -2.52 -15.77
N LEU A 109 25.44 -2.74 -15.10
CA LEU A 109 24.79 -1.76 -14.23
C LEU A 109 25.66 -1.42 -13.00
N TRP A 110 26.41 -2.38 -12.49
CA TRP A 110 27.26 -2.24 -11.30
C TRP A 110 28.76 -2.11 -11.61
N ARG A 111 29.14 -1.89 -12.88
CA ARG A 111 30.54 -1.59 -13.21
C ARG A 111 30.93 -0.24 -12.60
N MET A 112 32.09 -0.23 -11.93
CA MET A 112 32.72 0.95 -11.33
C MET A 112 33.94 1.44 -12.15
N ASP A 113 34.11 0.92 -13.38
CA ASP A 113 35.21 1.28 -14.30
C ASP A 113 35.28 2.78 -14.61
#